data_AF-A0A645FGZ2-F1
#
_entry.id   AF-A0A645FGZ2-F1
#
_cell.length_a   1.000
_cell.length_b   1.000
_cell.length_c   1.000
_cell.angle_alpha   90.00
_cell.angle_beta   90.00
_cell.angle_gamma   90.00
#
_symmetry.space_group_name_H-M   'P 1'
#
loop_
_entity.id
_entity.type
_entity.pdbx_description
1 polymer ?
#
loop_
_entity_poly.entity_id
_entity_poly.type
_entity_poly.pdbx_seq_one_letter_code
_entity_poly.pdbx_strand_id
1 'polypeptide(L)'
;MVKLATDIILGNNLENMGYTPGLAEESSLVAVKVPVFSFSKLTMVDTFLGPEMKSTGEVMGVDKSLGKALYKGLLASGVKILKEGNVLLSIAERDKEESLQLSMKLLKLGYKMFATENTYTYLKEQDIDVALIPMKEVSE
;
A
#
# COMPACT_ATOMS: atom_id res chain seq x y z
N MET A 1 16.39 0.84 -21.10
CA MET A 1 15.75 2.13 -21.46
C MET A 1 16.73 3.29 -21.51
N VAL A 2 17.49 3.59 -20.45
CA VAL A 2 18.42 4.75 -20.44
C VAL A 2 19.39 4.75 -21.62
N LYS A 3 20.13 3.64 -21.84
CA LYS A 3 21.04 3.50 -22.98
C LYS A 3 20.36 3.78 -24.34
N LEU A 4 19.18 3.18 -24.55
CA LEU A 4 18.40 3.35 -25.78
C LEU A 4 18.00 4.82 -26.00
N ALA A 5 17.52 5.50 -24.95
CA ALA A 5 17.17 6.91 -25.02
C ALA A 5 18.40 7.78 -25.32
N THR A 6 19.55 7.47 -24.73
CA THR A 6 20.82 8.14 -25.04
C THR A 6 21.23 7.95 -26.50
N ASP A 7 21.14 6.72 -27.04
CA ASP A 7 21.48 6.45 -28.43
C ASP A 7 20.57 7.22 -29.41
N ILE A 8 19.28 7.37 -29.08
CA ILE A 8 18.34 8.19 -29.86
C ILE A 8 18.72 9.67 -29.83
N ILE A 9 19.06 10.21 -28.65
CA ILE A 9 19.52 11.61 -28.51
C ILE A 9 20.77 11.87 -29.34
N LEU A 10 21.65 10.87 -29.47
CA LEU A 10 22.87 10.94 -30.28
C LEU A 10 22.64 10.76 -31.79
N GLY A 11 21.39 10.64 -32.24
CA GLY A 11 21.01 10.63 -33.65
C GLY A 11 20.72 9.24 -34.24
N ASN A 12 20.76 8.18 -33.43
CA ASN A 12 20.24 6.88 -33.87
C ASN A 12 18.72 6.85 -33.85
N ASN A 13 18.13 5.86 -34.51
CA ASN A 13 16.69 5.60 -34.44
C ASN A 13 16.43 4.15 -33.98
N LEU A 14 15.22 3.91 -33.49
CA LEU A 14 14.81 2.61 -32.93
C LEU A 14 14.86 1.48 -33.96
N GLU A 15 14.49 1.76 -35.22
CA GLU A 15 14.45 0.78 -36.30
C GLU A 15 15.85 0.23 -36.60
N ASN A 16 16.85 1.11 -36.71
CA ASN A 16 18.25 0.75 -36.91
C ASN A 16 18.82 -0.09 -35.75
N MET A 17 18.20 -0.01 -34.58
CA MET A 17 18.59 -0.77 -33.38
C MET A 17 17.82 -2.08 -33.24
N GLY A 18 16.97 -2.43 -34.22
CA GLY A 18 16.20 -3.68 -34.24
C GLY A 18 14.93 -3.66 -33.39
N TYR A 19 14.47 -2.48 -32.97
CA TYR A 19 13.20 -2.36 -32.24
C TYR A 19 12.04 -2.13 -33.19
N THR A 20 10.94 -2.84 -32.95
CA THR A 20 9.67 -2.63 -33.63
C THR A 20 8.72 -1.81 -32.76
N PRO A 21 7.89 -0.93 -33.35
CA PRO A 21 6.83 -0.25 -32.61
C PRO A 21 5.84 -1.24 -31.98
N GLY A 22 5.29 -0.87 -30.81
CA GLY A 22 4.30 -1.67 -30.11
C GLY A 22 4.62 -1.86 -28.63
N LEU A 23 3.83 -2.71 -27.98
CA LEU A 23 4.07 -3.11 -26.60
C LEU A 23 5.09 -4.25 -26.55
N ALA A 24 5.95 -4.22 -25.54
CA ALA A 24 6.80 -5.37 -25.22
C ALA A 24 5.95 -6.55 -24.75
N GLU A 25 6.47 -7.77 -24.91
CA GLU A 25 5.82 -8.97 -24.37
C GLU A 25 5.65 -8.85 -22.85
N GLU A 26 4.47 -9.24 -22.38
CA GLU A 26 4.20 -9.25 -20.94
C GLU A 26 5.04 -10.31 -20.24
N SER A 27 5.67 -9.91 -19.13
CA SER A 27 6.41 -10.84 -18.29
C SER A 27 5.46 -11.74 -17.51
N SER A 28 5.86 -13.00 -17.32
CA SER A 28 5.21 -13.89 -16.33
C SER A 28 5.48 -13.49 -14.87
N LEU A 29 6.29 -12.45 -14.64
CA LEU A 29 6.59 -11.90 -13.34
C LEU A 29 5.77 -10.64 -13.06
N VAL A 30 5.34 -10.50 -11.81
CA VAL A 30 4.76 -9.29 -11.25
C VAL A 30 5.84 -8.55 -10.45
N ALA A 31 6.09 -7.30 -10.82
CA ALA A 31 7.00 -6.39 -10.12
C ALA A 31 6.19 -5.28 -9.44
N VAL A 32 6.34 -5.14 -8.12
CA VAL A 32 5.66 -4.12 -7.30
C VAL A 32 6.71 -3.17 -6.72
N LYS A 33 6.65 -1.90 -7.14
CA LYS A 33 7.43 -0.81 -6.55
C LYS A 33 6.72 -0.30 -5.29
N VAL A 34 7.42 -0.27 -4.17
CA VAL A 34 6.91 0.20 -2.88
C VAL A 34 7.75 1.40 -2.40
N PRO A 35 7.14 2.52 -2.00
CA PRO A 35 7.87 3.67 -1.48
C PRO A 35 8.47 3.41 -0.09
N VAL A 36 9.59 4.06 0.20
CA VAL A 36 10.21 4.10 1.54
C VAL A 36 10.09 5.53 2.09
N PHE A 37 9.65 5.65 3.34
CA PHE A 37 9.46 6.93 4.02
C PHE A 37 10.42 7.08 5.21
N SER A 38 10.84 8.31 5.48
CA SER A 38 11.75 8.63 6.58
C SER A 38 11.03 9.16 7.83
N PHE A 39 9.77 8.79 8.05
CA PHE A 39 8.94 9.31 9.15
C PHE A 39 9.52 9.05 10.54
N SER A 40 10.26 7.95 10.74
CA SER A 40 10.95 7.67 12.00
C SER A 40 12.03 8.72 12.35
N LYS A 41 12.51 9.49 11.36
CA LYS A 41 13.47 10.59 11.54
C LYS A 41 12.79 11.97 11.59
N LEU A 42 11.53 12.05 11.17
CA LEU A 42 10.78 13.29 10.99
C LEU A 42 9.51 13.24 11.86
N THR A 43 9.66 13.22 13.18
CA THR A 43 8.56 12.97 14.11
C THR A 43 7.50 14.07 14.17
N MET A 44 7.83 15.28 13.72
CA MET A 44 6.92 16.44 13.72
C MET A 44 6.28 16.72 12.35
N VAL A 45 6.54 15.88 11.34
CA VAL A 45 5.93 16.08 10.01
C VAL A 45 4.68 15.24 9.90
N ASP A 46 3.69 15.78 9.20
CA ASP A 46 2.48 15.06 8.87
C ASP A 46 2.81 13.85 7.97
N THR A 47 2.44 12.66 8.45
CA THR A 47 2.66 11.38 7.76
C THR A 47 1.57 11.06 6.74
N PHE A 48 0.54 11.90 6.60
CA PHE A 48 -0.53 11.71 5.63
C PHE A 48 -0.03 11.84 4.19
N LEU A 49 -0.51 10.98 3.30
CA LEU A 49 -0.16 11.03 1.88
C LEU A 49 -1.02 12.06 1.17
N GLY A 50 -0.39 12.99 0.47
CA GLY A 50 -1.05 14.06 -0.27
C GLY A 50 -0.62 14.10 -1.74
N PRO A 51 -0.95 15.17 -2.46
CA PRO A 51 -0.50 15.37 -3.85
C PRO A 51 1.02 15.59 -3.95
N GLU A 52 1.67 15.99 -2.86
CA GLU A 52 3.13 16.15 -2.78
C GLU A 52 3.84 14.84 -2.45
N MET A 53 4.93 14.55 -3.18
CA MET A 53 5.75 13.36 -2.95
C MET A 53 6.55 13.47 -1.64
N LYS A 54 6.26 12.59 -0.68
CA LYS A 54 6.96 12.53 0.63
C LYS A 54 7.98 11.38 0.77
N SER A 55 8.05 10.46 -0.19
CA SER A 55 8.96 9.30 -0.10
C SER A 55 10.42 9.70 -0.37
N THR A 56 11.36 9.02 0.31
CA THR A 56 12.81 9.26 0.18
C THR A 56 13.53 8.16 -0.58
N GLY A 57 12.81 7.11 -0.97
CA GLY A 57 13.37 5.99 -1.70
C GLY A 57 12.29 5.01 -2.13
N GLU A 58 12.74 3.89 -2.69
CA GLU A 58 11.89 2.83 -3.21
C GLU A 58 12.57 1.47 -3.11
N VAL A 59 11.74 0.44 -3.02
CA VAL A 59 12.15 -0.96 -3.14
C VAL A 59 11.22 -1.66 -4.13
N MET A 60 11.68 -2.76 -4.71
CA MET A 60 10.90 -3.55 -5.65
C MET A 60 10.76 -5.00 -5.17
N GLY A 61 9.52 -5.44 -4.97
CA GLY A 61 9.19 -6.83 -4.75
C GLY A 61 8.84 -7.52 -6.07
N VAL A 62 9.45 -8.67 -6.36
CA VAL A 62 9.20 -9.43 -7.59
C VAL A 62 8.78 -10.86 -7.25
N ASP A 63 7.70 -11.32 -7.86
CA ASP A 63 7.19 -12.70 -7.75
C ASP A 63 6.31 -13.05 -8.95
N LYS A 64 5.87 -14.31 -9.07
CA LYS A 64 4.85 -14.70 -10.05
C LYS A 64 3.43 -14.31 -9.61
N SER A 65 3.23 -14.03 -8.32
CA SER A 65 1.94 -13.62 -7.75
C SER A 65 2.01 -12.20 -7.22
N LEU A 66 0.99 -11.39 -7.55
CA LEU A 66 0.85 -10.01 -7.04
C LEU A 66 0.94 -9.95 -5.52
N GLY A 67 0.22 -10.81 -4.80
CA GLY A 67 0.22 -10.80 -3.33
C GLY A 67 1.60 -11.08 -2.73
N LYS A 68 2.37 -12.00 -3.34
CA LYS A 68 3.75 -12.31 -2.90
C LYS A 68 4.73 -11.21 -3.27
N ALA A 69 4.61 -10.62 -4.46
CA ALA A 69 5.43 -9.50 -4.88
C ALA A 69 5.22 -8.29 -3.96
N LEU A 70 3.95 -7.96 -3.66
CA LEU A 70 3.58 -6.92 -2.71
C LEU A 70 4.10 -7.21 -1.31
N TYR A 71 3.95 -8.44 -0.81
CA TYR A 71 4.47 -8.85 0.50
C TYR A 71 5.99 -8.65 0.60
N LYS A 72 6.74 -9.08 -0.41
CA LYS A 72 8.20 -8.85 -0.47
C LYS A 72 8.55 -7.35 -0.49
N GLY A 73 7.81 -6.55 -1.27
CA GLY A 73 8.03 -5.11 -1.34
C GLY A 73 7.75 -4.40 -0.01
N LEU A 74 6.67 -4.75 0.68
CA LEU A 74 6.32 -4.19 2.00
C LEU A 74 7.34 -4.59 3.07
N LEU A 75 7.81 -5.84 3.08
CA LEU A 75 8.89 -6.26 3.99
C LEU A 75 10.19 -5.47 3.71
N ALA A 76 10.55 -5.32 2.43
CA ALA A 76 11.75 -4.59 2.03
C ALA A 76 11.67 -3.08 2.35
N SER A 77 10.46 -2.50 2.40
CA SER A 77 10.27 -1.09 2.80
C SER A 77 10.28 -0.86 4.31
N GLY A 78 10.42 -1.93 5.10
CA GLY A 78 10.47 -1.88 6.56
C GLY A 78 9.11 -2.05 7.23
N VAL A 79 8.04 -2.33 6.49
CA VAL A 79 6.71 -2.59 7.06
C VAL A 79 6.71 -3.95 7.75
N LYS A 80 6.32 -3.96 9.02
CA LYS A 80 6.11 -5.19 9.78
C LYS A 80 4.67 -5.68 9.62
N ILE A 81 4.50 -6.81 8.95
CA ILE A 81 3.19 -7.44 8.78
C ILE A 81 3.00 -8.48 9.89
N LEU A 82 2.15 -8.15 10.86
CA LEU A 82 1.78 -9.05 11.97
C LEU A 82 0.75 -10.07 11.47
N LYS A 83 0.89 -11.35 11.84
CA LYS A 83 -0.05 -12.42 11.47
C LYS A 83 -1.26 -12.53 12.40
N GLU A 84 -1.16 -11.92 13.57
CA GLU A 84 -2.15 -11.91 14.65
C GLU A 84 -2.03 -10.60 15.44
N GLY A 85 -3.06 -10.27 16.21
CA GLY A 85 -3.05 -9.12 17.10
C GLY A 85 -4.33 -8.28 17.01
N ASN A 86 -4.19 -7.01 17.38
CA ASN A 86 -5.28 -6.05 17.43
C ASN A 86 -5.20 -5.10 16.22
N VAL A 87 -6.35 -4.75 15.65
CA VAL A 87 -6.48 -3.76 14.56
C VAL A 87 -7.40 -2.64 15.01
N LEU A 88 -6.94 -1.39 14.84
CA LEU A 88 -7.75 -0.20 15.05
C LEU A 88 -8.34 0.27 13.71
N LEU A 89 -9.64 0.53 13.69
CA LEU A 89 -10.41 1.03 12.55
C LEU A 89 -10.94 2.42 12.87
N SER A 90 -10.43 3.43 12.18
CA SER A 90 -10.94 4.81 12.23
C SER A 90 -11.09 5.30 10.79
N ILE A 91 -12.31 5.23 10.28
CA ILE A 91 -12.61 5.25 8.85
C ILE A 91 -13.50 6.45 8.51
N ALA A 92 -13.12 7.19 7.46
CA ALA A 92 -13.90 8.31 6.97
C ALA A 92 -15.25 7.84 6.40
N GLU A 93 -16.27 8.69 6.46
CA GLU A 93 -17.64 8.34 6.06
C GLU A 93 -17.72 7.75 4.65
N ARG A 94 -17.00 8.35 3.70
CA ARG A 94 -16.97 7.95 2.29
C ARG A 94 -16.37 6.54 2.05
N ASP A 95 -15.56 6.04 2.98
CA ASP A 95 -14.80 4.79 2.83
C ASP A 95 -15.43 3.64 3.64
N LYS A 96 -16.54 3.92 4.35
CA LYS A 96 -17.21 2.96 5.24
C LYS A 96 -17.73 1.73 4.50
N GLU A 97 -18.38 1.92 3.35
CA GLU A 97 -18.94 0.81 2.57
C GLU A 97 -17.85 -0.17 2.11
N GLU A 98 -16.75 0.36 1.56
CA GLU A 98 -15.61 -0.46 1.12
C GLU A 98 -14.94 -1.19 2.30
N SER A 99 -14.94 -0.56 3.48
CA SER A 99 -14.31 -1.12 4.67
C SER A 99 -14.95 -2.41 5.19
N LEU A 100 -16.21 -2.69 4.85
CA LEU A 100 -16.92 -3.89 5.32
C LEU A 100 -16.24 -5.17 4.86
N GLN A 101 -15.84 -5.21 3.59
CA GLN A 101 -15.17 -6.39 3.04
C GLN A 101 -13.81 -6.63 3.70
N LEU A 102 -13.09 -5.55 4.02
CA LEU A 102 -11.81 -5.64 4.71
C LEU A 102 -11.98 -6.08 6.17
N SER A 103 -12.95 -5.50 6.88
CA SER A 103 -13.26 -5.83 8.28
C SER A 103 -13.64 -7.30 8.44
N MET A 104 -14.49 -7.82 7.54
CA MET A 104 -14.83 -9.25 7.53
C MET A 104 -13.63 -10.15 7.26
N LYS A 105 -12.72 -9.76 6.36
CA LYS A 105 -11.49 -10.54 6.09
C LYS A 105 -10.58 -10.56 7.31
N LEU A 106 -10.43 -9.43 8.01
CA LEU A 106 -9.62 -9.34 9.23
C LEU A 106 -10.19 -10.21 10.35
N LEU A 107 -11.51 -10.22 10.56
CA LEU A 107 -12.15 -11.12 11.53
C LEU A 107 -11.91 -12.59 11.20
N LYS A 108 -12.07 -12.98 9.93
CA LYS A 108 -11.83 -14.36 9.48
C LYS A 108 -10.38 -14.80 9.68
N LEU A 109 -9.43 -13.86 9.67
CA LEU A 109 -8.02 -14.12 9.97
C LEU A 109 -7.73 -14.17 11.48
N GLY A 110 -8.69 -13.86 12.35
CA GLY A 110 -8.57 -13.95 13.80
C GLY A 110 -8.05 -12.69 14.50
N TYR A 111 -8.02 -11.54 13.82
CA TYR A 111 -7.66 -10.27 14.46
C TYR A 111 -8.78 -9.80 15.39
N LYS A 112 -8.41 -9.21 16.54
CA LYS A 112 -9.34 -8.47 17.38
C LYS A 112 -9.47 -7.05 16.85
N MET A 113 -10.70 -6.61 16.60
CA MET A 113 -10.94 -5.29 16.01
C MET A 113 -11.41 -4.30 17.06
N PHE A 114 -10.91 -3.09 16.95
CA PHE A 114 -11.30 -1.93 17.73
C PHE A 114 -11.67 -0.80 16.77
N ALA A 115 -12.64 0.03 17.13
CA ALA A 115 -13.05 1.14 16.28
C ALA A 115 -13.37 2.40 17.08
N THR A 116 -13.12 3.55 16.46
CA THR A 116 -13.53 4.87 16.97
C THR A 116 -15.03 5.06 16.80
N GLU A 117 -15.63 6.01 17.53
CA GLU A 117 -17.08 6.08 17.78
C GLU A 117 -17.95 5.94 16.53
N ASN A 118 -17.69 6.74 15.49
CA ASN A 118 -18.48 6.74 14.25
C ASN A 118 -18.25 5.50 13.38
N THR A 119 -17.05 4.91 13.45
CA THR A 119 -16.73 3.67 12.76
C THR A 119 -17.32 2.47 13.50
N TYR A 120 -17.30 2.48 14.82
CA TYR A 120 -17.90 1.46 15.69
C TYR A 120 -19.40 1.33 15.43
N THR A 121 -20.14 2.44 15.49
CA THR A 121 -21.60 2.44 15.28
C THR A 121 -21.93 1.83 13.91
N TYR A 122 -21.25 2.29 12.86
CA TYR A 122 -21.46 1.78 11.51
C TYR A 122 -21.16 0.28 11.39
N LEU A 123 -20.03 -0.19 11.92
CA LEU A 123 -19.66 -1.61 11.85
C LEU A 123 -20.61 -2.50 12.67
N LYS A 124 -21.07 -2.02 13.84
CA LYS A 124 -22.04 -2.75 14.66
C LYS A 124 -23.40 -2.89 13.98
N GLU A 125 -23.87 -1.87 13.26
CA GLU A 125 -25.09 -1.95 12.46
C GLU A 125 -25.01 -3.01 11.35
N GLN A 126 -23.80 -3.36 10.92
CA GLN A 126 -23.52 -4.41 9.93
C GLN A 126 -23.16 -5.76 10.57
N ASP A 127 -23.49 -5.94 11.86
CA ASP A 127 -23.21 -7.14 12.66
C ASP A 127 -21.73 -7.56 12.70
N ILE A 128 -20.81 -6.60 12.56
CA ILE A 128 -19.37 -6.84 12.66
C ILE A 128 -18.93 -6.81 14.14
N ASP A 129 -18.21 -7.85 14.56
CA ASP A 129 -17.66 -7.91 15.92
C ASP A 129 -16.47 -6.96 16.07
N VAL A 130 -16.65 -5.90 16.85
CA VAL A 130 -15.68 -4.84 17.08
C VAL A 130 -15.91 -4.24 18.47
N ALA A 131 -14.83 -3.84 19.14
CA ALA A 131 -14.87 -3.14 20.42
C ALA A 131 -14.72 -1.62 20.21
N LEU A 132 -15.46 -0.83 20.99
CA LEU A 132 -15.33 0.63 20.95
C LEU A 132 -14.03 1.06 21.65
N ILE A 133 -13.26 1.95 21.03
CA ILE A 133 -12.22 2.75 21.68
C ILE A 133 -12.58 4.23 21.49
N PRO A 134 -12.82 4.98 22.57
CA PRO A 134 -13.06 6.42 22.48
C PRO A 134 -11.87 7.16 21.87
N MET A 135 -12.13 8.18 21.03
CA MET A 135 -11.06 8.93 20.37
C MET A 135 -10.07 9.56 21.35
N LYS A 136 -10.53 9.93 22.55
CA LYS A 136 -9.67 10.48 23.60
C LYS A 136 -8.55 9.53 24.03
N GLU A 137 -8.79 8.22 23.97
CA GLU A 137 -7.81 7.18 24.32
C GLU A 137 -6.86 6.85 23.16
N VAL A 138 -7.19 7.28 21.92
CA VAL A 138 -6.35 7.07 20.72
C VAL A 138 -5.37 8.22 20.51
N SER A 139 -5.73 9.42 20.97
CA SER A 139 -4.95 10.65 20.76
C SER A 139 -3.82 10.90 21.77
N GLU A 140 -3.64 10.01 22.75
CA GLU A 140 -2.54 10.03 23.73
C GLU A 140 -1.41 9.07 23.32
#